data_AF-A0A7S1NCI7-F1
#
_entry.id   AF-A0A7S1NCI7-F1
#
_cell.length_a   1.000
_cell.length_b   1.000
_cell.length_c   1.000
_cell.angle_alpha   90.00
_cell.angle_beta   90.00
_cell.angle_gamma   90.00
#
_symmetry.space_group_name_H-M   'P 1'
#
loop_
_entity.id
_entity.type
_entity.pdbx_description
1 polymer ?
#
loop_
_entity_poly.entity_id
_entity_poly.type
_entity_poly.pdbx_seq_one_letter_code
_entity_poly.pdbx_strand_id
1 'polypeptide(L)'
;RSGLCPPHKMATDTTSTSNVVPIKLDEFRQQLIRQEDSIVFALIERAQFPVNSEVYAVGNSQVLGEGADIPANLSFLDYMLRETERLHALVRRYTAPDEAAFFPDDLPKPVLPALDHPRVLHPNGININPRVKNLYLERILPKLCAAGSNSSTYGSTSTADISVLQAISKRIHFGKFIAEAKFQAEVDRYTELIRANDAEGIMATLTNAAVEERVLQRVEMKASIFGRDVTDAGPKDDGNVKVQPAVIRELYRDYVIPLTKEVQVMYLLQRVDHTSIAVVEGDAVSALAATKIFGAEAQGNLCPVSKISDVFAAVMCNKVCYGIVPMNGPSGQGHLLEMFCRAKVVISDECYLDQEVESTTKESLFVDLPSATTKVTQRFAVISKVQGVATGRDKTALHFEPAHRAGGLRDFLNVFEVHNINLLNIQSLNVGNKAVVFVELQGHSSDAPVKAAMSDLTKVTENVGFLGSFNDNTP
;
A
#
# COMPACT_ATOMS: atom_id res chain seq x y z
N ARG A 1 -20.60 -33.44 -4.44
CA ARG A 1 -20.56 -32.90 -3.05
C ARG A 1 -19.10 -32.95 -2.59
N SER A 2 -18.29 -32.04 -3.10
CA SER A 2 -16.94 -31.76 -2.63
C SER A 2 -17.03 -30.41 -1.91
N GLY A 3 -16.85 -30.41 -0.59
CA GLY A 3 -16.78 -29.16 0.17
C GLY A 3 -15.53 -28.42 -0.27
N LEU A 4 -15.70 -27.25 -0.87
CA LEU A 4 -14.60 -26.31 -1.04
C LEU A 4 -14.14 -25.91 0.35
N CYS A 5 -12.88 -26.21 0.67
CA CYS A 5 -12.22 -25.51 1.77
C CYS A 5 -12.15 -24.04 1.37
N PRO A 6 -12.43 -23.10 2.29
CA PRO A 6 -12.06 -21.71 2.07
C PRO A 6 -10.58 -21.60 1.72
N PRO A 7 -10.10 -20.50 1.11
CA PRO A 7 -8.70 -20.11 1.20
C PRO A 7 -8.42 -20.15 2.69
N HIS A 8 -7.68 -21.17 3.14
CA HIS A 8 -7.80 -21.78 4.45
C HIS A 8 -8.36 -20.80 5.49
N LYS A 9 -9.50 -21.14 6.14
CA LYS A 9 -9.63 -20.80 7.57
C LYS A 9 -8.25 -21.18 8.10
N MET A 10 -7.41 -20.18 8.44
CA MET A 10 -6.08 -20.44 8.95
C MET A 10 -6.27 -21.61 9.88
N ALA A 11 -5.50 -22.69 9.65
CA ALA A 11 -5.59 -23.84 10.52
C ALA A 11 -5.75 -23.29 11.93
N THR A 12 -6.69 -23.81 12.70
CA THR A 12 -6.73 -23.56 14.14
C THR A 12 -5.50 -24.21 14.78
N ASP A 13 -4.31 -23.95 14.24
CA ASP A 13 -3.10 -23.70 14.97
C ASP A 13 -3.40 -22.55 15.93
N THR A 14 -4.02 -22.96 17.02
CA THR A 14 -3.79 -22.41 18.36
C THR A 14 -2.30 -22.43 18.75
N THR A 15 -1.35 -22.67 17.83
CA THR A 15 0.09 -22.75 18.08
C THR A 15 1.00 -22.20 16.97
N SER A 16 0.53 -21.35 16.05
CA SER A 16 1.43 -20.42 15.34
C SER A 16 1.19 -18.98 15.80
N THR A 17 1.35 -18.77 17.11
CA THR A 17 1.70 -17.44 17.60
C THR A 17 2.95 -17.01 16.83
N SER A 18 2.80 -16.14 15.84
CA SER A 18 3.94 -15.36 15.35
C SER A 18 4.63 -14.84 16.61
N ASN A 19 5.88 -15.27 16.82
CA ASN A 19 6.67 -14.93 18.01
C ASN A 19 6.99 -13.44 17.97
N VAL A 20 5.96 -12.61 18.09
CA VAL A 20 6.06 -11.18 18.19
C VAL A 20 6.53 -10.89 19.60
N VAL A 21 7.65 -10.20 19.70
CA VAL A 21 8.23 -9.85 21.01
C VAL A 21 7.20 -9.01 21.80
N PRO A 22 6.93 -9.34 23.07
CA PRO A 22 6.07 -8.53 23.91
C PRO A 22 6.62 -7.10 24.00
N ILE A 23 5.78 -6.11 23.75
CA ILE A 23 6.15 -4.69 23.80
C ILE A 23 5.16 -3.88 24.60
N LYS A 24 5.68 -2.90 25.35
CA LYS A 24 4.86 -1.96 26.13
C LYS A 24 4.95 -0.55 25.57
N LEU A 25 3.82 0.16 25.64
CA LEU A 25 3.71 1.55 25.19
C LEU A 25 4.72 2.48 25.86
N ASP A 26 5.05 2.23 27.14
CA ASP A 26 6.00 3.03 27.91
C ASP A 26 7.44 2.93 27.36
N GLU A 27 7.81 1.81 26.74
CA GLU A 27 9.15 1.61 26.15
C GLU A 27 9.40 2.58 24.98
N PHE A 28 8.34 2.98 24.27
CA PHE A 28 8.43 3.88 23.14
C PHE A 28 8.27 5.36 23.48
N ARG A 29 7.91 5.69 24.73
CA ARG A 29 7.58 7.07 25.12
C ARG A 29 8.70 8.05 24.80
N GLN A 30 9.95 7.70 25.13
CA GLN A 30 11.12 8.55 24.85
C GLN A 30 11.43 8.64 23.36
N GLN A 31 11.18 7.58 22.58
CA GLN A 31 11.34 7.60 21.14
C GLN A 31 10.32 8.51 20.46
N LEU A 32 9.06 8.47 20.91
CA LEU A 32 8.00 9.37 20.42
C LEU A 32 8.28 10.84 20.75
N ILE A 33 8.80 11.13 21.94
CA ILE A 33 9.21 12.49 22.33
C ILE A 33 10.34 12.99 21.44
N ARG A 34 11.35 12.15 21.15
CA ARG A 34 12.46 12.52 20.25
C ARG A 34 11.99 12.76 18.81
N GLN A 35 11.09 11.91 18.29
CA GLN A 35 10.52 12.12 16.95
C GLN A 35 9.70 13.41 16.87
N GLU A 36 9.00 13.75 17.96
CA GLU A 36 8.30 15.03 18.08
C GLU A 36 9.27 16.22 17.97
N ASP A 37 10.41 16.16 18.68
CA ASP A 37 11.47 17.17 18.58
C ASP A 37 11.98 17.28 17.15
N SER A 38 12.30 16.16 16.50
CA SER A 38 12.81 16.14 15.12
C SER A 38 11.86 16.84 14.13
N ILE A 39 10.54 16.62 14.27
CA ILE A 39 9.56 17.28 13.42
C ILE A 39 9.51 18.79 13.70
N VAL A 40 9.44 19.19 14.98
CA VAL A 40 9.37 20.61 15.35
C VAL A 40 10.59 21.35 14.82
N PHE A 41 11.79 20.82 15.01
CA PHE A 41 13.02 21.40 14.49
C PHE A 41 13.03 21.46 12.95
N ALA A 42 12.68 20.36 12.28
CA ALA A 42 12.67 20.33 10.81
C ALA A 42 11.69 21.37 10.22
N LEU A 43 10.53 21.55 10.84
CA LEU A 43 9.55 22.56 10.41
C LEU A 43 10.06 23.99 10.61
N ILE A 44 10.72 24.27 11.74
CA ILE A 44 11.33 25.57 12.02
C ILE A 44 12.44 25.88 11.02
N GLU A 45 13.30 24.91 10.72
CA GLU A 45 14.36 25.07 9.72
C GLU A 45 13.81 25.28 8.31
N ARG A 46 12.76 24.54 7.95
CA ARG A 46 12.11 24.74 6.64
C ARG A 46 11.51 26.12 6.51
N ALA A 47 10.89 26.66 7.55
CA ALA A 47 10.21 27.95 7.50
C ALA A 47 11.15 29.16 7.30
N GLN A 48 12.46 28.98 7.43
CA GLN A 48 13.44 30.02 7.12
C GLN A 48 13.50 30.37 5.62
N PHE A 49 12.95 29.52 4.74
CA PHE A 49 12.93 29.73 3.30
C PHE A 49 11.50 30.00 2.80
N PRO A 50 11.34 30.80 1.73
CA PRO A 50 10.03 30.96 1.09
C PRO A 50 9.51 29.63 0.51
N VAL A 51 8.27 29.62 0.03
CA VAL A 51 7.64 28.42 -0.55
C VAL A 51 8.51 27.83 -1.67
N ASN A 52 9.09 28.64 -2.56
CA ASN A 52 9.95 28.17 -3.67
C ASN A 52 9.22 27.14 -4.54
N SER A 53 8.05 27.50 -5.08
CA SER A 53 7.18 26.60 -5.86
C SER A 53 7.88 25.88 -7.02
N GLU A 54 8.93 26.49 -7.56
CA GLU A 54 9.79 25.98 -8.62
C GLU A 54 10.43 24.64 -8.25
N VAL A 55 10.72 24.41 -6.97
CA VAL A 55 11.33 23.16 -6.45
C VAL A 55 10.40 21.97 -6.60
N TYR A 56 9.08 22.19 -6.61
CA TYR A 56 8.07 21.13 -6.67
C TYR A 56 7.45 20.96 -8.06
N ALA A 57 7.72 21.89 -8.98
CA ALA A 57 7.23 21.82 -10.34
C ALA A 57 7.95 20.69 -11.10
N VAL A 58 7.17 19.73 -11.60
CA VAL A 58 7.67 18.58 -12.37
C VAL A 58 8.28 19.07 -13.68
N GLY A 59 9.48 18.57 -14.01
CA GLY A 59 10.18 18.94 -15.24
C GLY A 59 10.66 20.39 -15.30
N ASN A 60 10.69 21.11 -14.17
CA ASN A 60 11.14 22.49 -14.15
C ASN A 60 12.68 22.57 -14.15
N SER A 61 13.26 23.00 -15.26
CA SER A 61 14.71 23.17 -15.41
C SER A 61 15.25 24.46 -14.78
N GLN A 62 14.41 25.40 -14.32
CA GLN A 62 14.85 26.68 -13.73
C GLN A 62 15.64 26.51 -12.42
N VAL A 63 15.50 25.36 -11.77
CA VAL A 63 16.19 25.02 -10.52
C VAL A 63 17.54 24.33 -10.75
N LEU A 64 17.90 24.07 -12.02
CA LEU A 64 19.10 23.32 -12.40
C LEU A 64 20.20 24.25 -12.94
N GLY A 65 21.44 23.85 -12.71
CA GLY A 65 22.62 24.50 -13.30
C GLY A 65 22.84 24.10 -14.76
N GLU A 66 23.72 24.83 -15.45
CA GLU A 66 24.07 24.53 -16.84
C GLU A 66 24.65 23.10 -16.98
N GLY A 67 24.09 22.32 -17.92
CA GLY A 67 24.49 20.94 -18.17
C GLY A 67 23.95 19.89 -17.19
N ALA A 68 23.18 20.30 -16.17
CA ALA A 68 22.49 19.37 -15.27
C ALA A 68 21.12 18.95 -15.84
N ASP A 69 20.76 17.69 -15.65
CA ASP A 69 19.46 17.14 -16.08
C ASP A 69 18.89 16.22 -14.99
N ILE A 70 17.56 16.25 -14.82
CA ILE A 70 16.81 15.34 -13.94
C ILE A 70 15.69 14.69 -14.75
N PRO A 71 15.24 13.47 -14.39
CA PRO A 71 14.16 12.82 -15.12
C PRO A 71 12.91 13.71 -15.28
N ALA A 72 12.41 13.85 -16.51
CA ALA A 72 11.35 14.80 -16.86
C ALA A 72 10.02 14.59 -16.10
N ASN A 73 9.82 13.41 -15.51
CA ASN A 73 8.65 13.06 -14.71
C ASN A 73 8.81 13.40 -13.22
N LEU A 74 9.93 13.99 -12.80
CA LEU A 74 10.20 14.36 -11.41
C LEU A 74 10.32 15.88 -11.24
N SER A 75 9.96 16.34 -10.04
CA SER A 75 10.35 17.66 -9.56
C SER A 75 11.78 17.62 -8.98
N PHE A 76 12.36 18.78 -8.68
CA PHE A 76 13.65 18.83 -8.02
C PHE A 76 13.62 18.24 -6.61
N LEU A 77 12.54 18.48 -5.85
CA LEU A 77 12.33 17.80 -4.57
C LEU A 77 12.29 16.27 -4.74
N ASP A 78 11.58 15.78 -5.75
CA ASP A 78 11.40 14.34 -5.96
C ASP A 78 12.70 13.66 -6.35
N TYR A 79 13.48 14.29 -7.22
CA TYR A 79 14.82 13.86 -7.55
C TYR A 79 15.72 13.81 -6.30
N MET A 80 15.80 14.91 -5.54
CA MET A 80 16.64 15.00 -4.35
C MET A 80 16.24 13.99 -3.26
N LEU A 81 14.93 13.83 -3.03
CA LEU A 81 14.40 12.86 -2.08
C LEU A 81 14.74 11.44 -2.52
N ARG A 82 14.44 11.07 -3.77
CA ARG A 82 14.73 9.75 -4.33
C ARG A 82 16.22 9.40 -4.22
N GLU A 83 17.12 10.29 -4.62
CA GLU A 83 18.57 10.03 -4.52
C GLU A 83 19.04 9.91 -3.06
N THR A 84 18.45 10.69 -2.14
CA THR A 84 18.71 10.57 -0.70
C THR A 84 18.24 9.21 -0.17
N GLU A 85 17.06 8.73 -0.58
CA GLU A 85 16.57 7.41 -0.19
C GLU A 85 17.45 6.29 -0.76
N ARG A 86 17.92 6.43 -2.01
CA ARG A 86 18.85 5.48 -2.62
C ARG A 86 20.14 5.38 -1.81
N LEU A 87 20.72 6.51 -1.41
CA LEU A 87 21.91 6.54 -0.56
C LEU A 87 21.65 5.89 0.80
N HIS A 88 20.53 6.21 1.46
CA HIS A 88 20.18 5.64 2.76
C HIS A 88 19.84 4.14 2.72
N ALA A 89 19.32 3.65 1.59
CA ALA A 89 19.05 2.23 1.38
C ALA A 89 20.34 1.38 1.41
N LEU A 90 21.45 1.92 0.87
CA LEU A 90 22.75 1.24 0.89
C LEU A 90 23.18 0.91 2.33
N VAL A 91 22.86 1.79 3.29
CA VAL A 91 23.17 1.63 4.72
C VAL A 91 22.02 1.01 5.53
N ARG A 92 21.10 0.29 4.88
CA ARG A 92 20.01 -0.50 5.48
C ARG A 92 18.87 0.31 6.12
N ARG A 93 18.76 1.62 5.88
CA ARG A 93 17.71 2.44 6.50
C ARG A 93 16.31 1.83 6.34
N TYR A 94 15.93 1.48 5.12
CA TYR A 94 14.58 0.97 4.79
C TYR A 94 14.41 -0.54 5.01
N THR A 95 15.40 -1.21 5.60
CA THR A 95 15.20 -2.56 6.15
C THR A 95 14.70 -2.51 7.59
N ALA A 96 14.82 -1.36 8.25
CA ALA A 96 14.32 -1.15 9.60
C ALA A 96 12.78 -1.04 9.59
N PRO A 97 12.09 -1.66 10.55
CA PRO A 97 10.62 -1.71 10.58
C PRO A 97 9.93 -0.36 10.86
N ASP A 98 10.67 0.64 11.34
CA ASP A 98 10.20 2.00 11.64
C ASP A 98 10.50 3.03 10.55
N GLU A 99 11.13 2.64 9.44
CA GLU A 99 11.45 3.52 8.31
C GLU A 99 10.61 3.13 7.08
N ALA A 100 10.00 4.13 6.42
CA ALA A 100 9.22 3.94 5.21
C ALA A 100 9.72 4.88 4.11
N ALA A 101 10.02 4.33 2.92
CA ALA A 101 10.49 5.09 1.76
C ALA A 101 9.33 5.79 1.03
N PHE A 102 9.59 6.96 0.44
CA PHE A 102 8.68 7.63 -0.49
C PHE A 102 8.74 7.02 -1.89
N PHE A 103 9.90 6.47 -2.28
CA PHE A 103 10.17 5.79 -3.55
C PHE A 103 10.63 4.35 -3.30
N PRO A 104 9.77 3.46 -2.74
CA PRO A 104 10.16 2.11 -2.37
C PRO A 104 10.59 1.25 -3.57
N ASP A 105 10.06 1.55 -4.75
CA ASP A 105 10.32 0.80 -5.98
C ASP A 105 11.72 1.12 -6.58
N ASP A 106 12.38 2.20 -6.12
CA ASP A 106 13.67 2.68 -6.64
C ASP A 106 14.87 2.39 -5.71
N LEU A 107 14.67 1.62 -4.63
CA LEU A 107 15.70 1.39 -3.60
C LEU A 107 16.74 0.35 -4.05
N PRO A 108 18.05 0.65 -4.00
CA PRO A 108 19.09 -0.33 -4.25
C PRO A 108 19.20 -1.36 -3.12
N LYS A 109 19.81 -2.51 -3.41
CA LYS A 109 20.16 -3.51 -2.38
C LYS A 109 21.18 -2.93 -1.39
N PRO A 110 21.03 -3.18 -0.08
CA PRO A 110 21.99 -2.71 0.92
C PRO A 110 23.40 -3.27 0.68
N VAL A 111 24.44 -2.47 0.97
CA VAL A 111 25.84 -2.91 0.94
C VAL A 111 26.28 -3.56 2.26
N LEU A 112 25.56 -3.26 3.35
CA LEU A 112 25.82 -3.84 4.65
C LEU A 112 25.10 -5.20 4.80
N PRO A 113 25.65 -6.15 5.58
CA PRO A 113 25.00 -7.44 5.84
C PRO A 113 23.59 -7.29 6.41
N ALA A 114 22.68 -8.22 6.12
CA ALA A 114 21.34 -8.18 6.71
C ALA A 114 21.38 -8.18 8.25
N LEU A 115 20.50 -7.40 8.89
CA LEU A 115 20.26 -7.47 10.33
C LEU A 115 19.02 -8.32 10.58
N ASP A 116 19.11 -9.20 11.56
CA ASP A 116 17.93 -9.87 12.09
C ASP A 116 17.28 -8.94 13.12
N HIS A 117 16.25 -8.21 12.67
CA HIS A 117 15.48 -7.35 13.55
C HIS A 117 14.52 -8.21 14.37
N PRO A 118 14.35 -7.93 15.68
CA PRO A 118 13.31 -8.58 16.46
C PRO A 118 11.97 -8.39 15.77
N ARG A 119 11.22 -9.48 15.60
CA ARG A 119 9.88 -9.42 15.01
C ARG A 119 8.94 -8.77 16.03
N VAL A 120 8.87 -7.44 16.00
CA VAL A 120 7.99 -6.65 16.89
C VAL A 120 6.65 -6.37 16.22
N LEU A 121 6.62 -6.27 14.90
CA LEU A 121 5.40 -6.00 14.16
C LEU A 121 4.90 -7.25 13.45
N HIS A 122 3.58 -7.40 13.38
CA HIS A 122 2.93 -8.29 12.44
C HIS A 122 3.32 -7.90 11.01
N PRO A 123 3.60 -8.87 10.11
CA PRO A 123 3.87 -8.58 8.71
C PRO A 123 2.82 -7.66 8.10
N ASN A 124 3.25 -6.57 7.48
CA ASN A 124 2.36 -5.56 6.88
C ASN A 124 3.05 -4.82 5.73
N GLY A 125 2.26 -4.35 4.76
CA GLY A 125 2.72 -3.53 3.63
C GLY A 125 2.32 -2.05 3.74
N ILE A 126 2.06 -1.56 4.96
CA ILE A 126 1.49 -0.22 5.16
C ILE A 126 2.55 0.85 4.88
N ASN A 127 2.30 1.66 3.87
CA ASN A 127 3.07 2.86 3.57
C ASN A 127 2.13 3.94 3.01
N ILE A 128 1.94 5.02 3.77
CA ILE A 128 1.07 6.15 3.39
C ILE A 128 1.85 7.40 2.97
N ASN A 129 3.15 7.26 2.68
CA ASN A 129 4.01 8.36 2.26
C ASN A 129 3.49 9.18 1.06
N PRO A 130 2.85 8.60 0.02
CA PRO A 130 2.26 9.41 -1.05
C PRO A 130 1.26 10.45 -0.53
N ARG A 131 0.43 10.07 0.44
CA ARG A 131 -0.54 10.98 1.07
C ARG A 131 0.13 11.96 2.03
N VAL A 132 1.15 11.53 2.77
CA VAL A 132 1.95 12.42 3.63
C VAL A 132 2.61 13.52 2.80
N LYS A 133 3.26 13.16 1.68
CA LYS A 133 3.91 14.11 0.76
C LYS A 133 2.90 15.09 0.16
N ASN A 134 1.76 14.58 -0.31
CA ASN A 134 0.70 15.44 -0.86
C ASN A 134 0.20 16.44 0.19
N LEU A 135 -0.17 15.98 1.39
CA LEU A 135 -0.59 16.85 2.49
C LEU A 135 0.49 17.87 2.88
N TYR A 136 1.75 17.45 2.86
CA TYR A 136 2.87 18.35 3.12
C TYR A 136 2.91 19.52 2.12
N LEU A 137 2.89 19.21 0.82
CA LEU A 137 2.99 20.22 -0.23
C LEU A 137 1.74 21.09 -0.33
N GLU A 138 0.54 20.49 -0.23
CA GLU A 138 -0.72 21.20 -0.49
C GLU A 138 -1.27 21.96 0.72
N ARG A 139 -0.99 21.51 1.94
CA ARG A 139 -1.65 22.01 3.16
C ARG A 139 -0.69 22.56 4.20
N ILE A 140 0.45 21.91 4.41
CA ILE A 140 1.43 22.30 5.42
C ILE A 140 2.29 23.46 4.91
N LEU A 141 2.91 23.29 3.74
CA LEU A 141 3.88 24.24 3.20
C LEU A 141 3.32 25.67 3.05
N PRO A 142 2.09 25.88 2.51
CA PRO A 142 1.55 27.24 2.34
C PRO A 142 1.22 27.94 3.66
N LYS A 143 1.00 27.19 4.75
CA LYS A 143 0.76 27.75 6.09
C LYS A 143 2.07 28.01 6.84
N LEU A 144 3.11 27.23 6.53
CA LEU A 144 4.39 27.25 7.23
C LEU A 144 5.32 28.36 6.72
N CYS A 145 5.37 28.55 5.39
CA CYS A 145 6.40 29.38 4.74
C CYS A 145 5.80 30.64 4.11
N ALA A 146 6.59 31.72 4.05
CA ALA A 146 6.19 32.93 3.33
C ALA A 146 6.03 32.65 1.82
N ALA A 147 5.02 33.26 1.21
CA ALA A 147 4.85 33.21 -0.24
C ALA A 147 6.04 33.87 -0.95
N GLY A 148 6.43 33.32 -2.09
CA GLY A 148 7.51 33.85 -2.92
C GLY A 148 8.54 32.80 -3.28
N SER A 149 9.62 33.29 -3.89
CA SER A 149 10.70 32.46 -4.41
C SER A 149 12.06 33.15 -4.21
N ASN A 150 13.08 32.36 -3.91
CA ASN A 150 14.47 32.79 -3.82
C ASN A 150 15.37 31.67 -4.37
N SER A 151 15.85 31.84 -5.61
CA SER A 151 16.65 30.86 -6.33
C SER A 151 17.96 30.49 -5.64
N SER A 152 18.54 31.38 -4.84
CA SER A 152 19.75 31.09 -4.05
C SER A 152 19.51 30.05 -2.94
N THR A 153 18.26 29.71 -2.64
CA THR A 153 17.87 28.83 -1.54
C THR A 153 17.21 27.52 -1.96
N TYR A 154 17.08 27.23 -3.27
CA TYR A 154 16.39 26.02 -3.75
C TYR A 154 16.99 24.72 -3.20
N GLY A 155 18.32 24.62 -3.09
CA GLY A 155 18.99 23.46 -2.48
C GLY A 155 18.74 23.35 -0.98
N SER A 156 18.76 24.46 -0.24
CA SER A 156 18.45 24.47 1.19
C SER A 156 16.98 24.15 1.45
N THR A 157 16.09 24.59 0.57
CA THR A 157 14.67 24.23 0.60
C THR A 157 14.47 22.74 0.43
N SER A 158 15.02 22.12 -0.63
CA SER A 158 14.81 20.70 -0.88
C SER A 158 15.40 19.81 0.23
N THR A 159 16.55 20.17 0.79
CA THR A 159 17.14 19.43 1.92
C THR A 159 16.35 19.58 3.22
N ALA A 160 15.79 20.77 3.50
CA ALA A 160 14.88 20.98 4.62
C ALA A 160 13.55 20.22 4.44
N ASP A 161 12.98 20.22 3.23
CA ASP A 161 11.78 19.47 2.90
C ASP A 161 11.97 17.97 3.14
N ILE A 162 13.09 17.39 2.69
CA ILE A 162 13.43 15.98 2.92
C ILE A 162 13.47 15.66 4.40
N SER A 163 14.07 16.55 5.21
CA SER A 163 14.16 16.39 6.66
C SER A 163 12.77 16.38 7.30
N VAL A 164 11.87 17.28 6.88
CA VAL A 164 10.48 17.31 7.35
C VAL A 164 9.73 16.05 6.93
N LEU A 165 9.79 15.68 5.66
CA LEU A 165 9.08 14.52 5.12
C LEU A 165 9.51 13.22 5.79
N GLN A 166 10.81 13.01 6.01
CA GLN A 166 11.34 11.84 6.69
C GLN A 166 10.93 11.82 8.18
N ALA A 167 11.00 12.97 8.87
CA ALA A 167 10.61 13.05 10.28
C ALA A 167 9.10 12.78 10.48
N ILE A 168 8.25 13.39 9.64
CA ILE A 168 6.80 13.16 9.65
C ILE A 168 6.47 11.71 9.29
N SER A 169 7.10 11.16 8.25
CA SER A 169 6.90 9.77 7.83
C SER A 169 7.22 8.80 8.96
N LYS A 170 8.39 8.94 9.58
CA LYS A 170 8.81 8.10 10.70
C LYS A 170 7.81 8.17 11.86
N ARG A 171 7.37 9.37 12.25
CA ARG A 171 6.43 9.58 13.36
C ARG A 171 5.06 8.96 13.12
N ILE A 172 4.54 9.12 11.90
CA ILE A 172 3.23 8.62 11.50
C ILE A 172 3.25 7.10 11.41
N HIS A 173 4.26 6.53 10.74
CA HIS A 173 4.40 5.08 10.60
C HIS A 173 4.77 4.38 11.91
N PHE A 174 5.34 5.10 12.88
CA PHE A 174 5.49 4.59 14.25
C PHE A 174 4.15 4.23 14.92
N GLY A 175 3.03 4.70 14.34
CA GLY A 175 1.69 4.22 14.67
C GLY A 175 1.56 2.69 14.68
N LYS A 176 2.32 1.96 13.85
CA LYS A 176 2.33 0.48 13.85
C LYS A 176 2.77 -0.11 15.19
N PHE A 177 3.84 0.41 15.78
CA PHE A 177 4.35 -0.03 17.08
C PHE A 177 3.39 0.33 18.21
N ILE A 178 2.79 1.52 18.13
CA ILE A 178 1.76 1.95 19.10
C ILE A 178 0.55 1.02 19.02
N ALA A 179 0.09 0.70 17.82
CA ALA A 179 -1.03 -0.22 17.60
C ALA A 179 -0.72 -1.61 18.15
N GLU A 180 0.47 -2.16 17.88
CA GLU A 180 0.87 -3.45 18.43
C GLU A 180 0.89 -3.46 19.96
N ALA A 181 1.49 -2.44 20.59
CA ALA A 181 1.51 -2.33 22.05
C ALA A 181 0.10 -2.24 22.65
N LYS A 182 -0.83 -1.55 21.99
CA LYS A 182 -2.25 -1.48 22.41
C LYS A 182 -2.97 -2.81 22.20
N PHE A 183 -2.74 -3.47 21.07
CA PHE A 183 -3.29 -4.79 20.78
C PHE A 183 -2.88 -5.80 21.85
N GLN A 184 -1.59 -5.86 22.18
CA GLN A 184 -1.08 -6.76 23.21
C GLN A 184 -1.63 -6.46 24.63
N ALA A 185 -2.01 -5.21 24.90
CA ALA A 185 -2.59 -4.81 26.18
C ALA A 185 -4.08 -5.18 26.32
N GLU A 186 -4.84 -5.13 25.23
CA GLU A 186 -6.29 -5.39 25.21
C GLU A 186 -6.68 -6.32 24.06
N VAL A 187 -6.07 -7.52 24.01
CA VAL A 187 -6.18 -8.47 22.88
C VAL A 187 -7.65 -8.76 22.53
N ASP A 188 -8.45 -9.20 23.50
CA ASP A 188 -9.83 -9.62 23.25
C ASP A 188 -10.69 -8.51 22.63
N ARG A 189 -10.59 -7.29 23.20
CA ARG A 189 -11.34 -6.12 22.75
C ARG A 189 -10.99 -5.74 21.31
N TYR A 190 -9.70 -5.67 20.98
CA TYR A 190 -9.30 -5.35 19.61
C TYR A 190 -9.62 -6.50 18.65
N THR A 191 -9.47 -7.76 19.07
CA THR A 191 -9.84 -8.92 18.25
C THR A 191 -11.32 -8.91 17.86
N GLU A 192 -12.23 -8.56 18.78
CA GLU A 192 -13.66 -8.42 18.48
C GLU A 192 -13.91 -7.35 17.42
N LEU A 193 -13.35 -6.15 17.60
CA LEU A 193 -13.49 -5.04 16.65
C LEU A 193 -12.89 -5.35 15.27
N ILE A 194 -11.73 -6.00 15.24
CA ILE A 194 -11.05 -6.40 14.00
C ILE A 194 -11.89 -7.44 13.26
N ARG A 195 -12.40 -8.45 13.95
CA ARG A 195 -13.27 -9.49 13.36
C ARG A 195 -14.56 -8.93 12.77
N ALA A 196 -15.09 -7.88 13.40
CA ALA A 196 -16.25 -7.14 12.91
C ALA A 196 -15.93 -6.15 11.77
N ASN A 197 -14.65 -6.01 11.38
CA ASN A 197 -14.17 -4.98 10.46
C ASN A 197 -14.59 -3.54 10.87
N ASP A 198 -14.68 -3.29 12.17
CA ASP A 198 -15.19 -2.04 12.72
C ASP A 198 -14.09 -0.97 12.82
N ALA A 199 -13.69 -0.42 11.67
CA ALA A 199 -12.67 0.63 11.60
C ALA A 199 -13.03 1.87 12.44
N GLU A 200 -14.32 2.21 12.54
CA GLU A 200 -14.82 3.35 13.32
C GLU A 200 -14.71 3.07 14.82
N GLY A 201 -15.12 1.89 15.28
CA GLY A 201 -14.97 1.46 16.66
C GLY A 201 -13.51 1.33 17.10
N ILE A 202 -12.61 0.88 16.21
CA ILE A 202 -11.17 0.91 16.45
C ILE A 202 -10.69 2.37 16.59
N MET A 203 -11.04 3.26 15.66
CA MET A 203 -10.65 4.68 15.72
C MET A 203 -11.14 5.37 17.00
N ALA A 204 -12.38 5.10 17.42
CA ALA A 204 -12.96 5.61 18.65
C ALA A 204 -12.19 5.09 19.88
N THR A 205 -11.89 3.79 19.91
CA THR A 205 -11.12 3.16 20.98
C THR A 205 -9.68 3.68 21.08
N LEU A 206 -9.05 4.03 19.95
CA LEU A 206 -7.71 4.58 19.92
C LEU A 206 -7.64 6.04 20.40
N THR A 207 -8.74 6.76 20.36
CA THR A 207 -8.80 8.20 20.62
C THR A 207 -8.78 8.48 22.12
N ASN A 208 -7.77 9.23 22.55
CA ASN A 208 -7.67 9.72 23.92
C ASN A 208 -7.42 11.22 23.88
N ALA A 209 -8.50 12.00 23.95
CA ALA A 209 -8.48 13.46 23.82
C ALA A 209 -7.53 14.13 24.84
N ALA A 210 -7.43 13.59 26.06
CA ALA A 210 -6.53 14.12 27.08
C ALA A 210 -5.05 13.90 26.73
N VAL A 211 -4.70 12.75 26.12
CA VAL A 211 -3.34 12.49 25.65
C VAL A 211 -3.02 13.33 24.43
N GLU A 212 -3.96 13.47 23.49
CA GLU A 212 -3.80 14.31 22.29
C GLU A 212 -3.55 15.78 22.68
N GLU A 213 -4.35 16.34 23.60
CA GLU A 213 -4.16 17.71 24.07
C GLU A 213 -2.80 17.92 24.77
N ARG A 214 -2.33 16.95 25.57
CA ARG A 214 -0.99 17.01 26.18
C ARG A 214 0.13 16.97 25.14
N VAL A 215 -0.05 16.26 24.02
CA VAL A 215 0.90 16.27 22.89
C VAL A 215 0.91 17.66 22.25
N LEU A 216 -0.27 18.22 21.96
CA LEU A 216 -0.39 19.55 21.34
C LEU A 216 0.23 20.65 22.20
N GLN A 217 -0.03 20.66 23.52
CA GLN A 217 0.57 21.62 24.45
C GLN A 217 2.09 21.51 24.48
N ARG A 218 2.63 20.28 24.48
CA ARG A 218 4.07 20.05 24.49
C ARG A 218 4.73 20.49 23.18
N VAL A 219 4.10 20.18 22.05
CA VAL A 219 4.56 20.60 20.71
C VAL A 219 4.60 22.12 20.60
N GLU A 220 3.54 22.79 21.06
CA GLU A 220 3.47 24.26 21.06
C GLU A 220 4.54 24.88 21.95
N MET A 221 4.76 24.33 23.15
CA MET A 221 5.83 24.77 24.05
C MET A 221 7.22 24.56 23.44
N LYS A 222 7.46 23.43 22.78
CA LYS A 222 8.73 23.16 22.10
C LYS A 222 8.96 24.14 20.94
N ALA A 223 7.93 24.38 20.13
CA ALA A 223 8.00 25.35 19.05
C ALA A 223 8.28 26.77 19.55
N SER A 224 7.69 27.17 20.69
CA SER A 224 7.93 28.49 21.28
C SER A 224 9.35 28.65 21.83
N ILE A 225 9.98 27.56 22.30
CA ILE A 225 11.36 27.54 22.77
C ILE A 225 12.34 27.51 21.60
N PHE A 226 12.18 26.59 20.65
CA PHE A 226 13.12 26.39 19.54
C PHE A 226 12.99 27.46 18.44
N GLY A 227 11.83 28.14 18.36
CA GLY A 227 11.58 29.19 17.37
C GLY A 227 12.21 30.54 17.71
N ARG A 228 12.89 30.67 18.86
CA ARG A 228 13.55 31.88 19.34
C ARG A 228 15.06 31.79 19.20
N ASP A 229 15.71 32.92 18.96
CA ASP A 229 17.17 32.99 19.05
C ASP A 229 17.60 33.03 20.52
N VAL A 230 18.60 32.21 20.86
CA VAL A 230 19.21 32.21 22.17
C VAL A 230 20.41 33.16 22.15
N THR A 231 20.46 34.07 23.11
CA THR A 231 21.62 34.94 23.35
C THR A 231 22.35 34.52 24.63
N ASP A 232 23.54 35.09 24.86
CA ASP A 232 24.28 34.90 26.10
C ASP A 232 23.49 35.28 27.37
N ALA A 233 22.43 36.10 27.23
CA ALA A 233 21.53 36.50 28.30
C ALA A 233 20.24 35.65 28.40
N GLY A 234 20.09 34.60 27.59
CA GLY A 234 18.89 33.78 27.48
C GLY A 234 18.10 34.00 26.17
N PRO A 235 16.88 33.46 26.07
CA PRO A 235 16.04 33.61 24.87
C PRO A 235 15.74 35.10 24.61
N LYS A 236 15.98 35.57 23.37
CA LYS A 236 15.50 36.88 22.94
C LYS A 236 13.96 36.89 22.96
N ASP A 237 13.38 37.89 23.62
CA ASP A 237 11.93 38.11 23.71
C ASP A 237 11.58 39.43 23.01
N ASP A 238 12.00 39.56 21.75
CA ASP A 238 11.73 40.73 20.88
C ASP A 238 10.45 40.57 20.04
N GLY A 239 9.69 39.50 20.28
CA GLY A 239 8.49 39.13 19.53
C GLY A 239 8.78 38.52 18.15
N ASN A 240 10.04 38.37 17.75
CA ASN A 240 10.42 37.81 16.46
C ASN A 240 10.59 36.28 16.58
N VAL A 241 9.55 35.53 16.22
CA VAL A 241 9.58 34.06 16.22
C VAL A 241 9.69 33.55 14.79
N LYS A 242 10.64 32.65 14.53
CA LYS A 242 10.88 32.08 13.18
C LYS A 242 9.62 31.42 12.60
N VAL A 243 8.83 30.77 13.47
CA VAL A 243 7.52 30.19 13.14
C VAL A 243 6.57 30.42 14.30
N GLN A 244 5.33 30.80 14.01
CA GLN A 244 4.31 30.90 15.04
C GLN A 244 4.02 29.51 15.65
N PRO A 245 4.15 29.32 16.98
CA PRO A 245 3.94 28.01 17.62
C PRO A 245 2.55 27.42 17.35
N ALA A 246 1.54 28.29 17.21
CA ALA A 246 0.18 27.91 16.84
C ALA A 246 0.11 27.16 15.49
N VAL A 247 0.90 27.55 14.49
CA VAL A 247 0.92 26.89 13.18
C VAL A 247 1.41 25.44 13.31
N ILE A 248 2.46 25.21 14.10
CA ILE A 248 2.99 23.85 14.34
C ILE A 248 1.99 23.02 15.16
N ARG A 249 1.33 23.62 16.15
CA ARG A 249 0.25 22.98 16.92
C ARG A 249 -0.90 22.53 16.00
N GLU A 250 -1.40 23.42 15.14
CA GLU A 250 -2.49 23.13 14.21
C GLU A 250 -2.11 22.02 13.23
N LEU A 251 -0.89 22.05 12.69
CA LEU A 251 -0.36 21.01 11.82
C LEU A 251 -0.37 19.64 12.51
N TYR A 252 0.05 19.59 13.78
CA TYR A 252 0.02 18.34 14.55
C TYR A 252 -1.40 17.84 14.78
N ARG A 253 -2.32 18.75 15.15
CA ARG A 253 -3.73 18.46 15.42
C ARG A 253 -4.45 17.95 14.18
N ASP A 254 -4.23 18.61 13.04
CA ASP A 254 -5.05 18.41 11.85
C ASP A 254 -4.47 17.33 10.93
N TYR A 255 -3.16 17.04 11.02
CA TYR A 255 -2.49 16.12 10.10
C TYR A 255 -1.70 15.00 10.79
N VAL A 256 -0.72 15.32 11.65
CA VAL A 256 0.18 14.29 12.21
C VAL A 256 -0.57 13.30 13.11
N ILE A 257 -1.37 13.78 14.06
CA ILE A 257 -2.13 12.91 14.97
C ILE A 257 -3.18 12.08 14.20
N PRO A 258 -4.04 12.67 13.34
CA PRO A 258 -5.02 11.90 12.57
C PRO A 258 -4.39 10.82 11.69
N LEU A 259 -3.33 11.14 10.94
CA LEU A 259 -2.65 10.14 10.09
C LEU A 259 -1.98 9.04 10.91
N THR A 260 -1.42 9.36 12.08
CA THR A 260 -0.87 8.35 12.99
C THR A 260 -1.96 7.40 13.51
N LYS A 261 -3.17 7.91 13.78
CA LYS A 261 -4.32 7.07 14.16
C LYS A 261 -4.80 6.23 12.99
N GLU A 262 -4.84 6.78 11.79
CA GLU A 262 -5.19 6.03 10.59
C GLU A 262 -4.23 4.86 10.34
N VAL A 263 -2.91 5.07 10.49
CA VAL A 263 -1.92 3.98 10.42
C VAL A 263 -2.18 2.91 11.49
N GLN A 264 -2.56 3.32 12.72
CA GLN A 264 -2.91 2.36 13.77
C GLN A 264 -4.13 1.52 13.38
N VAL A 265 -5.19 2.14 12.84
CA VAL A 265 -6.39 1.43 12.36
C VAL A 265 -6.02 0.46 11.23
N MET A 266 -5.30 0.93 10.22
CA MET A 266 -4.83 0.12 9.10
C MET A 266 -4.00 -1.08 9.55
N TYR A 267 -3.18 -0.91 10.59
CA TYR A 267 -2.37 -1.99 11.16
C TYR A 267 -3.22 -2.98 11.95
N LEU A 268 -4.13 -2.51 12.81
CA LEU A 268 -4.98 -3.36 13.63
C LEU A 268 -5.90 -4.22 12.78
N LEU A 269 -6.49 -3.67 11.71
CA LEU A 269 -7.29 -4.46 10.77
C LEU A 269 -6.47 -5.59 10.11
N GLN A 270 -5.16 -5.47 9.99
CA GLN A 270 -4.31 -6.55 9.48
C GLN A 270 -3.82 -7.51 10.57
N ARG A 271 -4.18 -7.29 11.85
CA ARG A 271 -3.52 -7.93 13.00
C ARG A 271 -4.11 -9.27 13.40
N VAL A 272 -5.38 -9.50 13.07
CA VAL A 272 -6.11 -10.75 13.29
C VAL A 272 -6.82 -11.09 12.00
N ASP A 273 -6.87 -12.37 11.65
CA ASP A 273 -7.65 -12.80 10.50
C ASP A 273 -9.12 -12.40 10.68
N HIS A 274 -9.60 -11.61 9.74
CA HIS A 274 -11.01 -11.29 9.61
C HIS A 274 -11.40 -11.28 8.14
N THR A 275 -12.66 -11.65 7.89
CA THR A 275 -13.11 -11.92 6.52
C THR A 275 -14.03 -10.80 6.06
N SER A 276 -13.48 -9.60 5.91
CA SER A 276 -14.20 -8.49 5.27
C SER A 276 -14.02 -8.53 3.76
N ILE A 277 -15.12 -8.44 3.01
CA ILE A 277 -15.12 -8.72 1.58
C ILE A 277 -15.87 -7.62 0.83
N ALA A 278 -15.17 -6.87 -0.01
CA ALA A 278 -15.83 -5.97 -0.94
C ALA A 278 -16.45 -6.75 -2.11
N VAL A 279 -17.73 -6.49 -2.37
CA VAL A 279 -18.49 -7.05 -3.50
C VAL A 279 -19.23 -5.93 -4.21
N VAL A 280 -19.39 -6.03 -5.52
CA VAL A 280 -20.13 -5.02 -6.30
C VAL A 280 -21.63 -5.12 -5.96
N GLU A 281 -22.23 -4.00 -5.58
CA GLU A 281 -23.65 -3.89 -5.27
C GLU A 281 -24.51 -4.23 -6.49
N GLY A 282 -25.60 -4.98 -6.28
CA GLY A 282 -26.47 -5.44 -7.36
C GLY A 282 -25.96 -6.66 -8.14
N ASP A 283 -24.71 -7.08 -7.91
CA ASP A 283 -24.18 -8.34 -8.45
C ASP A 283 -24.36 -9.48 -7.44
N ALA A 284 -25.53 -10.12 -7.49
CA ALA A 284 -25.84 -11.28 -6.65
C ALA A 284 -24.83 -12.43 -6.82
N VAL A 285 -24.15 -12.51 -7.96
CA VAL A 285 -23.19 -13.57 -8.28
C VAL A 285 -21.88 -13.36 -7.53
N SER A 286 -21.41 -12.11 -7.42
CA SER A 286 -20.24 -11.77 -6.60
C SER A 286 -20.46 -12.12 -5.13
N ALA A 287 -21.67 -11.87 -4.60
CA ALA A 287 -22.02 -12.28 -3.23
C ALA A 287 -22.05 -13.81 -3.07
N LEU A 288 -22.58 -14.55 -4.06
CA LEU A 288 -22.54 -16.01 -4.07
C LEU A 288 -21.11 -16.56 -4.14
N ALA A 289 -20.23 -15.92 -4.90
CA ALA A 289 -18.82 -16.28 -4.97
C ALA A 289 -18.16 -16.07 -3.60
N ALA A 290 -18.49 -14.99 -2.91
CA ALA A 290 -18.05 -14.72 -1.55
C ALA A 290 -18.44 -15.84 -0.60
N THR A 291 -19.72 -16.22 -0.61
CA THR A 291 -20.24 -17.31 0.23
C THR A 291 -19.62 -18.66 -0.12
N LYS A 292 -19.34 -18.93 -1.40
CA LYS A 292 -18.70 -20.18 -1.84
C LYS A 292 -17.26 -20.30 -1.37
N ILE A 293 -16.53 -19.18 -1.38
CA ILE A 293 -15.11 -19.11 -0.99
C ILE A 293 -15.00 -19.06 0.53
N PHE A 294 -15.69 -18.13 1.18
CA PHE A 294 -15.49 -17.83 2.60
C PHE A 294 -16.51 -18.49 3.54
N GLY A 295 -17.50 -19.18 2.99
CA GLY A 295 -18.60 -19.81 3.74
C GLY A 295 -19.75 -18.85 4.05
N ALA A 296 -20.84 -19.39 4.60
CA ALA A 296 -22.06 -18.62 4.90
C ALA A 296 -21.87 -17.49 5.92
N GLU A 297 -20.90 -17.64 6.83
CA GLU A 297 -20.56 -16.64 7.85
C GLU A 297 -20.06 -15.32 7.24
N ALA A 298 -19.50 -15.37 6.03
CA ALA A 298 -18.97 -14.22 5.31
C ALA A 298 -20.05 -13.21 4.91
N GLN A 299 -21.32 -13.63 4.85
CA GLN A 299 -22.43 -12.80 4.41
C GLN A 299 -22.68 -11.58 5.33
N GLY A 300 -22.35 -11.70 6.61
CA GLY A 300 -22.40 -10.60 7.57
C GLY A 300 -21.27 -9.58 7.41
N ASN A 301 -20.22 -9.93 6.67
CA ASN A 301 -19.01 -9.12 6.47
C ASN A 301 -18.84 -8.64 5.02
N LEU A 302 -19.89 -8.72 4.21
CA LEU A 302 -19.90 -8.16 2.86
C LEU A 302 -19.99 -6.64 2.95
N CYS A 303 -19.06 -5.97 2.28
CA CYS A 303 -19.04 -4.52 2.12
C CYS A 303 -19.45 -4.19 0.68
N PRO A 304 -20.72 -3.83 0.42
CA PRO A 304 -21.16 -3.51 -0.93
C PRO A 304 -20.47 -2.23 -1.43
N VAL A 305 -20.05 -2.23 -2.69
CA VAL A 305 -19.46 -1.08 -3.37
C VAL A 305 -20.07 -0.88 -4.75
N SER A 306 -20.08 0.34 -5.27
CA SER A 306 -20.83 0.65 -6.50
C SER A 306 -20.18 0.13 -7.78
N LYS A 307 -18.84 0.04 -7.83
CA LYS A 307 -18.09 -0.36 -9.04
C LYS A 307 -16.95 -1.32 -8.72
N ILE A 308 -16.48 -2.05 -9.73
CA ILE A 308 -15.28 -2.89 -9.64
C ILE A 308 -14.06 -2.06 -9.23
N SER A 309 -13.92 -0.81 -9.73
CA SER A 309 -12.89 0.15 -9.27
C SER A 309 -12.86 0.32 -7.76
N ASP A 310 -14.04 0.32 -7.14
CA ASP A 310 -14.20 0.58 -5.73
C ASP A 310 -13.85 -0.66 -4.90
N VAL A 311 -13.98 -1.88 -5.47
CA VAL A 311 -13.49 -3.12 -4.86
C VAL A 311 -11.98 -3.05 -4.68
N PHE A 312 -11.24 -2.72 -5.76
CA PHE A 312 -9.79 -2.54 -5.69
C PHE A 312 -9.41 -1.41 -4.73
N ALA A 313 -10.11 -0.27 -4.78
CA ALA A 313 -9.87 0.84 -3.87
C ALA A 313 -10.11 0.44 -2.40
N ALA A 314 -11.16 -0.34 -2.11
CA ALA A 314 -11.46 -0.81 -0.76
C ALA A 314 -10.34 -1.71 -0.21
N VAL A 315 -9.85 -2.66 -1.01
CA VAL A 315 -8.70 -3.50 -0.64
C VAL A 315 -7.44 -2.64 -0.48
N MET A 316 -7.12 -1.77 -1.45
CA MET A 316 -5.94 -0.90 -1.42
C MET A 316 -5.94 0.07 -0.23
N CYS A 317 -7.10 0.53 0.21
CA CYS A 317 -7.24 1.40 1.38
C CYS A 317 -7.36 0.63 2.70
N ASN A 318 -7.25 -0.70 2.71
CA ASN A 318 -7.50 -1.55 3.89
C ASN A 318 -8.90 -1.36 4.50
N LYS A 319 -9.90 -0.96 3.71
CA LYS A 319 -11.29 -0.94 4.17
C LYS A 319 -11.86 -2.36 4.29
N VAL A 320 -11.30 -3.29 3.52
CA VAL A 320 -11.63 -4.70 3.54
C VAL A 320 -10.34 -5.52 3.33
N CYS A 321 -10.35 -6.78 3.77
CA CYS A 321 -9.26 -7.74 3.57
C CYS A 321 -9.26 -8.31 2.14
N TYR A 322 -10.45 -8.59 1.64
CA TYR A 322 -10.66 -9.26 0.37
C TYR A 322 -11.59 -8.45 -0.52
N GLY A 323 -11.42 -8.59 -1.83
CA GLY A 323 -12.36 -8.11 -2.83
C GLY A 323 -12.68 -9.24 -3.79
N ILE A 324 -13.91 -9.31 -4.27
CA ILE A 324 -14.31 -10.28 -5.30
C ILE A 324 -14.56 -9.54 -6.60
N VAL A 325 -13.89 -10.00 -7.66
CA VAL A 325 -13.98 -9.40 -8.99
C VAL A 325 -14.28 -10.46 -10.04
N PRO A 326 -15.27 -10.25 -10.92
CA PRO A 326 -15.55 -11.17 -12.01
C PRO A 326 -14.44 -11.07 -13.07
N MET A 327 -13.73 -12.16 -13.31
CA MET A 327 -12.65 -12.22 -14.32
C MET A 327 -13.22 -12.30 -15.74
N ASN A 328 -14.39 -12.92 -15.92
CA ASN A 328 -15.02 -13.10 -17.23
C ASN A 328 -16.43 -12.49 -17.15
N GLY A 329 -16.70 -11.38 -17.85
CA GLY A 329 -17.98 -10.68 -17.78
C GLY A 329 -18.17 -9.61 -18.87
N PRO A 330 -19.39 -9.04 -18.99
CA PRO A 330 -19.77 -8.14 -20.09
C PRO A 330 -18.98 -6.82 -20.13
N SER A 331 -18.40 -6.41 -18.99
CA SER A 331 -17.58 -5.20 -18.86
C SER A 331 -16.20 -5.31 -19.54
N GLY A 332 -15.84 -6.49 -20.06
CA GLY A 332 -14.58 -6.76 -20.76
C GLY A 332 -13.41 -7.06 -19.82
N GLN A 333 -12.75 -8.20 -20.04
CA GLN A 333 -11.55 -8.64 -19.33
C GLN A 333 -10.42 -7.60 -19.33
N GLY A 334 -10.30 -6.80 -20.39
CA GLY A 334 -9.17 -5.88 -20.56
C GLY A 334 -9.08 -4.78 -19.52
N HIS A 335 -10.22 -4.18 -19.13
CA HIS A 335 -10.20 -3.12 -18.14
C HIS A 335 -9.78 -3.64 -16.75
N LEU A 336 -10.23 -4.84 -16.39
CA LEU A 336 -9.86 -5.48 -15.13
C LEU A 336 -8.35 -5.79 -15.08
N LEU A 337 -7.81 -6.34 -16.16
CA LEU A 337 -6.39 -6.64 -16.27
C LEU A 337 -5.52 -5.37 -16.20
N GLU A 338 -5.97 -4.26 -16.81
CA GLU A 338 -5.34 -2.96 -16.65
C GLU A 338 -5.35 -2.49 -15.18
N MET A 339 -6.44 -2.71 -14.45
CA MET A 339 -6.50 -2.38 -13.02
C MET A 339 -5.50 -3.20 -12.20
N PHE A 340 -5.32 -4.49 -12.50
CA PHE A 340 -4.31 -5.33 -11.86
C PHE A 340 -2.88 -4.82 -12.10
N CYS A 341 -2.57 -4.27 -13.27
CA CYS A 341 -1.26 -3.65 -13.53
C CYS A 341 -1.01 -2.38 -12.70
N ARG A 342 -2.07 -1.66 -12.29
CA ARG A 342 -1.97 -0.38 -11.58
C ARG A 342 -2.12 -0.51 -10.07
N ALA A 343 -2.87 -1.50 -9.61
CA ALA A 343 -3.20 -1.70 -8.21
C ALA A 343 -2.14 -2.56 -7.51
N LYS A 344 -1.67 -2.12 -6.33
CA LYS A 344 -0.78 -2.92 -5.46
C LYS A 344 -1.60 -3.96 -4.67
N VAL A 345 -2.22 -4.91 -5.39
CA VAL A 345 -2.98 -6.05 -4.85
C VAL A 345 -2.57 -7.33 -5.57
N VAL A 346 -2.83 -8.48 -4.95
CA VAL A 346 -2.59 -9.80 -5.52
C VAL A 346 -3.89 -10.61 -5.57
N ILE A 347 -3.96 -11.54 -6.50
CA ILE A 347 -4.96 -12.61 -6.53
C ILE A 347 -4.53 -13.65 -5.49
N SER A 348 -5.33 -13.80 -4.45
CA SER A 348 -5.08 -14.74 -3.36
C SER A 348 -5.88 -16.04 -3.47
N ASP A 349 -6.98 -16.03 -4.24
CA ASP A 349 -7.77 -17.21 -4.56
C ASP A 349 -8.64 -16.95 -5.80
N GLU A 350 -9.34 -17.98 -6.28
CA GLU A 350 -10.30 -17.88 -7.37
C GLU A 350 -11.49 -18.80 -7.14
N CYS A 351 -12.59 -18.52 -7.84
CA CYS A 351 -13.78 -19.34 -7.79
C CYS A 351 -14.49 -19.39 -9.13
N TYR A 352 -15.01 -20.55 -9.49
CA TYR A 352 -15.85 -20.75 -10.67
C TYR A 352 -17.29 -20.95 -10.24
N LEU A 353 -18.21 -20.16 -10.79
CA LEU A 353 -19.65 -20.32 -10.56
C LEU A 353 -20.34 -20.64 -11.88
N ASP A 354 -21.17 -21.68 -11.85
CA ASP A 354 -21.99 -22.06 -12.98
C ASP A 354 -23.32 -21.30 -12.92
N GLN A 355 -23.70 -20.69 -14.04
CA GLN A 355 -25.00 -20.07 -14.24
C GLN A 355 -25.75 -20.74 -15.37
N GLU A 356 -27.05 -20.91 -15.17
CA GLU A 356 -27.97 -21.32 -16.23
C GLU A 356 -28.51 -20.06 -16.90
N VAL A 357 -28.15 -19.86 -18.17
CA VAL A 357 -28.65 -18.76 -18.98
C VAL A 357 -29.65 -19.33 -19.98
N GLU A 358 -30.90 -18.86 -19.93
CA GLU A 358 -31.89 -19.16 -20.97
C GLU A 358 -31.55 -18.36 -22.23
N SER A 359 -31.10 -19.05 -23.28
CA SER A 359 -30.90 -18.39 -24.56
C SER A 359 -32.24 -18.19 -25.24
N THR A 360 -32.72 -16.94 -25.33
CA THR A 360 -33.83 -16.60 -26.24
C THR A 360 -33.25 -16.39 -27.64
N THR A 361 -33.09 -17.46 -28.41
CA THR A 361 -32.81 -17.32 -29.84
C THR A 361 -34.05 -16.75 -30.53
N LYS A 362 -34.09 -15.42 -30.71
CA LYS A 362 -35.00 -14.78 -31.67
C LYS A 362 -34.40 -14.93 -33.08
N GLU A 363 -34.38 -16.15 -33.61
CA GLU A 363 -34.21 -16.36 -35.04
C GLU A 363 -35.59 -16.61 -35.67
N SER A 364 -36.05 -15.61 -36.42
CA SER A 364 -36.96 -15.70 -37.57
C SER A 364 -38.17 -16.67 -37.51
N LEU A 365 -39.34 -16.11 -37.23
CA LEU A 365 -40.68 -16.38 -37.81
C LEU A 365 -41.25 -17.81 -37.99
N PHE A 366 -40.56 -18.91 -37.73
CA PHE A 366 -41.18 -20.24 -37.81
C PHE A 366 -40.61 -21.21 -36.75
N VAL A 367 -41.52 -21.69 -35.89
CA VAL A 367 -41.39 -22.76 -34.87
C VAL A 367 -40.75 -22.33 -33.53
N ASP A 368 -41.58 -22.30 -32.48
CA ASP A 368 -41.14 -22.26 -31.09
C ASP A 368 -40.34 -23.53 -30.74
N LEU A 369 -39.01 -23.45 -30.82
CA LEU A 369 -38.13 -24.48 -30.25
C LEU A 369 -38.09 -24.34 -28.71
N PRO A 370 -37.99 -25.45 -27.95
CA PRO A 370 -37.83 -25.39 -26.50
C PRO A 370 -36.56 -24.62 -26.15
N SER A 371 -36.68 -23.69 -25.18
CA SER A 371 -35.57 -22.89 -24.67
C SER A 371 -34.42 -23.78 -24.23
N ALA A 372 -33.28 -23.71 -24.92
CA ALA A 372 -32.07 -24.40 -24.51
C ALA A 372 -31.43 -23.63 -23.34
N THR A 373 -31.30 -24.28 -22.19
CA THR A 373 -30.56 -23.74 -21.06
C THR A 373 -29.07 -23.95 -21.30
N THR A 374 -28.31 -22.87 -21.49
CA THR A 374 -26.85 -22.95 -21.65
C THR A 374 -26.18 -22.70 -20.30
N LYS A 375 -25.32 -23.63 -19.89
CA LYS A 375 -24.52 -23.49 -18.68
C LYS A 375 -23.29 -22.64 -18.97
N VAL A 376 -23.20 -21.48 -18.34
CA VAL A 376 -22.07 -20.53 -18.45
C VAL A 376 -21.30 -20.54 -17.14
N THR A 377 -20.02 -20.93 -17.18
CA THR A 377 -19.15 -20.88 -16.01
C THR A 377 -18.42 -19.53 -15.95
N GLN A 378 -18.71 -18.75 -14.90
CA GLN A 378 -18.08 -17.48 -14.62
C GLN A 378 -16.92 -17.64 -13.63
N ARG A 379 -15.76 -17.11 -13.97
CA ARG A 379 -14.58 -17.08 -13.08
C ARG A 379 -14.57 -15.78 -12.28
N PHE A 380 -14.29 -15.89 -10.99
CA PHE A 380 -14.08 -14.80 -10.04
C PHE A 380 -12.68 -14.91 -9.46
N ALA A 381 -12.02 -13.77 -9.30
CA ALA A 381 -10.78 -13.68 -8.54
C ALA A 381 -11.05 -13.05 -7.17
N VAL A 382 -10.37 -13.57 -6.16
CA VAL A 382 -10.28 -12.97 -4.83
C VAL A 382 -9.00 -12.15 -4.80
N ILE A 383 -9.15 -10.85 -4.64
CA ILE A 383 -8.02 -9.92 -4.51
C ILE A 383 -7.79 -9.58 -3.05
N SER A 384 -6.53 -9.44 -2.65
CA SER A 384 -6.12 -9.00 -1.32
C SER A 384 -4.75 -8.34 -1.37
N LYS A 385 -4.25 -7.85 -0.23
CA LYS A 385 -2.88 -7.31 -0.12
C LYS A 385 -1.83 -8.35 0.24
N VAL A 386 -2.28 -9.53 0.68
CA VAL A 386 -1.41 -10.57 1.21
C VAL A 386 -1.56 -11.79 0.33
N GLN A 387 -0.43 -12.36 -0.08
CA GLN A 387 -0.44 -13.56 -0.89
C GLN A 387 -0.91 -14.77 -0.09
N GLY A 388 -1.61 -15.70 -0.76
CA GLY A 388 -1.94 -17.01 -0.19
C GLY A 388 -0.68 -17.83 0.13
N VAL A 389 -0.86 -18.82 1.00
CA VAL A 389 0.14 -19.87 1.22
C VAL A 389 0.02 -20.95 0.14
N ALA A 390 1.11 -21.65 -0.14
CA ALA A 390 1.11 -22.76 -1.10
C ALA A 390 0.15 -23.87 -0.64
N THR A 391 -0.72 -24.32 -1.55
CA THR A 391 -1.71 -25.39 -1.31
C THR A 391 -1.26 -26.74 -1.84
N GLY A 392 -0.22 -26.77 -2.68
CA GLY A 392 0.27 -27.97 -3.36
C GLY A 392 -0.39 -28.25 -4.71
N ARG A 393 -1.49 -27.55 -5.03
CA ARG A 393 -2.05 -27.48 -6.39
C ARG A 393 -2.24 -26.00 -6.75
N ASP A 394 -1.11 -25.31 -6.89
CA ASP A 394 -1.10 -23.88 -7.10
C ASP A 394 -0.87 -23.49 -8.56
N LYS A 395 -1.27 -22.26 -8.87
CA LYS A 395 -0.83 -21.54 -10.05
C LYS A 395 -0.39 -20.13 -9.70
N THR A 396 0.40 -19.53 -10.58
CA THR A 396 0.90 -18.17 -10.44
C THR A 396 0.48 -17.33 -11.62
N ALA A 397 -0.05 -16.13 -11.35
CA ALA A 397 -0.41 -15.15 -12.37
C ALA A 397 0.64 -14.04 -12.45
N LEU A 398 1.01 -13.66 -13.68
CA LEU A 398 1.99 -12.62 -13.99
C LEU A 398 1.48 -11.76 -15.15
N HIS A 399 1.98 -10.54 -15.25
CA HIS A 399 1.92 -9.77 -16.48
C HIS A 399 3.32 -9.39 -16.93
N PHE A 400 3.52 -9.23 -18.23
CA PHE A 400 4.78 -8.76 -18.78
C PHE A 400 4.58 -7.90 -20.03
N GLU A 401 5.48 -6.95 -20.24
CA GLU A 401 5.61 -6.21 -21.49
C GLU A 401 6.74 -6.85 -22.32
N PRO A 402 6.46 -7.48 -23.48
CA PRO A 402 7.50 -8.02 -24.34
C PRO A 402 8.40 -6.91 -24.87
N ALA A 403 9.71 -7.16 -24.95
CA ALA A 403 10.64 -6.24 -25.59
C ALA A 403 10.25 -6.00 -27.06
N HIS A 404 10.27 -4.75 -27.51
CA HIS A 404 9.93 -4.36 -28.88
C HIS A 404 11.06 -4.71 -29.87
N ARG A 405 11.29 -6.01 -30.06
CA ARG A 405 12.27 -6.59 -30.99
C ARG A 405 11.85 -7.99 -31.41
N ALA A 406 12.41 -8.46 -32.53
CA ALA A 406 12.26 -9.86 -32.92
C ALA A 406 12.72 -10.80 -31.78
N GLY A 407 11.90 -11.81 -31.49
CA GLY A 407 12.16 -12.79 -30.44
C GLY A 407 11.78 -12.37 -29.02
N GLY A 408 11.32 -11.13 -28.76
CA GLY A 408 11.03 -10.67 -27.39
C GLY A 408 10.04 -11.56 -26.62
N LEU A 409 8.92 -11.95 -27.26
CA LEU A 409 7.95 -12.89 -26.68
C LEU A 409 8.54 -14.31 -26.53
N ARG A 410 9.31 -14.77 -27.52
CA ARG A 410 9.93 -16.11 -27.49
C ARG A 410 10.91 -16.22 -26.32
N ASP A 411 11.75 -15.22 -26.12
CA ASP A 411 12.77 -15.23 -25.08
C ASP A 411 12.11 -15.27 -23.69
N PHE A 412 10.95 -14.63 -23.51
CA PHE A 412 10.14 -14.72 -22.31
C PHE A 412 9.56 -16.12 -22.10
N LEU A 413 8.91 -16.70 -23.12
CA LEU A 413 8.33 -18.04 -23.03
C LEU A 413 9.38 -19.13 -22.80
N ASN A 414 10.58 -18.94 -23.36
CA ASN A 414 11.72 -19.84 -23.19
C ASN A 414 12.17 -19.95 -21.72
N VAL A 415 11.91 -18.94 -20.87
CA VAL A 415 12.23 -19.03 -19.43
C VAL A 415 11.42 -20.16 -18.78
N PHE A 416 10.13 -20.27 -19.08
CA PHE A 416 9.29 -21.32 -18.49
C PHE A 416 9.65 -22.71 -19.01
N GLU A 417 10.04 -22.81 -20.29
CA GLU A 417 10.55 -24.07 -20.86
C GLU A 417 11.82 -24.53 -20.13
N VAL A 418 12.79 -23.63 -19.93
CA VAL A 418 14.06 -23.94 -19.23
C VAL A 418 13.83 -24.40 -17.79
N HIS A 419 12.84 -23.83 -17.11
CA HIS A 419 12.49 -24.20 -15.73
C HIS A 419 11.44 -25.32 -15.64
N ASN A 420 11.05 -25.91 -16.78
CA ASN A 420 10.05 -26.97 -16.88
C ASN A 420 8.71 -26.58 -16.22
N ILE A 421 8.25 -25.37 -16.47
CA ILE A 421 6.99 -24.81 -15.97
C ILE A 421 5.97 -24.79 -17.09
N ASN A 422 4.83 -25.42 -16.86
CA ASN A 422 3.72 -25.38 -17.81
C ASN A 422 2.95 -24.06 -17.73
N LEU A 423 2.52 -23.55 -18.88
CA LEU A 423 1.63 -22.39 -18.98
C LEU A 423 0.18 -22.86 -19.05
N LEU A 424 -0.65 -22.34 -18.15
CA LEU A 424 -2.08 -22.66 -18.05
C LEU A 424 -2.93 -21.70 -18.89
N ASN A 425 -2.51 -20.44 -18.98
CA ASN A 425 -3.19 -19.42 -19.76
C ASN A 425 -2.21 -18.36 -20.26
N ILE A 426 -2.47 -17.83 -21.46
CA ILE A 426 -1.73 -16.70 -22.02
C ILE A 426 -2.71 -15.79 -22.77
N GLN A 427 -2.71 -14.51 -22.41
CA GLN A 427 -3.59 -13.52 -23.03
C GLN A 427 -2.83 -12.23 -23.30
N SER A 428 -2.94 -11.72 -24.53
CA SER A 428 -2.37 -10.43 -24.91
C SER A 428 -3.45 -9.35 -24.88
N LEU A 429 -3.13 -8.19 -24.29
CA LEU A 429 -4.00 -7.03 -24.25
C LEU A 429 -3.19 -5.75 -24.48
N ASN A 430 -3.81 -4.77 -25.14
CA ASN A 430 -3.25 -3.41 -25.18
C ASN A 430 -3.70 -2.64 -23.94
N VAL A 431 -2.75 -2.21 -23.11
CA VAL A 431 -2.96 -1.32 -21.97
C VAL A 431 -2.40 0.05 -22.34
N GLY A 432 -3.27 1.00 -22.67
CA GLY A 432 -2.87 2.25 -23.32
C GLY A 432 -2.18 1.97 -24.67
N ASN A 433 -0.93 2.43 -24.83
CA ASN A 433 -0.13 2.21 -26.04
C ASN A 433 0.84 1.01 -25.93
N LYS A 434 0.73 0.21 -24.85
CA LYS A 434 1.65 -0.90 -24.57
C LYS A 434 0.96 -2.25 -24.77
N ALA A 435 1.64 -3.18 -25.42
CA ALA A 435 1.22 -4.57 -25.50
C ALA A 435 1.65 -5.30 -24.23
N VAL A 436 0.69 -5.64 -23.36
CA VAL A 436 0.92 -6.36 -22.12
C VAL A 436 0.35 -7.76 -22.26
N VAL A 437 1.13 -8.76 -21.87
CA VAL A 437 0.72 -10.15 -21.91
C VAL A 437 0.57 -10.66 -20.48
N PHE A 438 -0.59 -11.24 -20.20
CA PHE A 438 -0.94 -11.86 -18.93
C PHE A 438 -0.77 -13.36 -19.07
N VAL A 439 -0.16 -13.98 -18.06
CA VAL A 439 0.19 -15.39 -18.07
C VAL A 439 -0.18 -16.02 -16.75
N GLU A 440 -0.77 -17.20 -16.80
CA GLU A 440 -0.93 -18.08 -15.66
C GLU A 440 -0.06 -19.31 -15.88
N LEU A 441 0.74 -19.66 -14.86
CA LEU A 441 1.68 -20.77 -14.91
C LEU A 441 1.43 -21.73 -13.75
N GLN A 442 1.82 -22.99 -13.93
CA GLN A 442 1.70 -24.01 -12.90
C GLN A 442 2.75 -23.82 -11.79
N GLY A 443 2.33 -23.96 -10.53
CA GLY A 443 3.19 -23.86 -9.36
C GLY A 443 3.02 -22.56 -8.57
N HIS A 444 3.47 -22.59 -7.33
CA HIS A 444 3.47 -21.45 -6.40
C HIS A 444 4.78 -20.66 -6.50
N SER A 445 4.75 -19.35 -6.26
CA SER A 445 5.95 -18.49 -6.24
C SER A 445 7.06 -18.93 -5.27
N SER A 446 6.72 -19.73 -4.26
CA SER A 446 7.69 -20.31 -3.31
C SER A 446 8.40 -21.54 -3.86
N ASP A 447 7.86 -22.16 -4.90
CA ASP A 447 8.42 -23.37 -5.48
C ASP A 447 9.75 -23.03 -6.16
N ALA A 448 10.74 -23.91 -5.95
CA ALA A 448 12.08 -23.75 -6.52
C ALA A 448 12.09 -23.40 -8.03
N PRO A 449 11.35 -24.12 -8.92
CA PRO A 449 11.34 -23.78 -10.34
C PRO A 449 10.72 -22.41 -10.61
N VAL A 450 9.58 -22.07 -9.98
CA VAL A 450 8.91 -20.78 -10.19
C VAL A 450 9.76 -19.61 -9.70
N LYS A 451 10.39 -19.76 -8.53
CA LYS A 451 11.30 -18.75 -7.97
C LYS A 451 12.51 -18.51 -8.86
N ALA A 452 13.08 -19.57 -9.44
CA ALA A 452 14.18 -19.46 -10.40
C ALA A 452 13.73 -18.79 -11.70
N ALA A 453 12.58 -19.18 -12.24
CA ALA A 453 11.98 -18.56 -13.41
C ALA A 453 11.72 -17.06 -13.20
N MET A 454 11.14 -16.67 -12.08
CA MET A 454 10.93 -15.25 -11.74
C MET A 454 12.25 -14.47 -11.70
N SER A 455 13.33 -15.05 -11.18
CA SER A 455 14.64 -14.41 -11.20
C SER A 455 15.20 -14.25 -12.62
N ASP A 456 14.98 -15.22 -13.51
CA ASP A 456 15.46 -15.14 -14.89
C ASP A 456 14.61 -14.23 -15.76
N LEU A 457 13.30 -14.14 -15.51
CA LEU A 457 12.40 -13.21 -16.20
C LEU A 457 12.88 -11.75 -16.09
N THR A 458 13.41 -11.35 -14.93
CA THR A 458 13.96 -9.99 -14.72
C THR A 458 15.20 -9.69 -15.58
N LYS A 459 15.84 -10.70 -16.16
CA LYS A 459 16.97 -10.54 -17.09
C LYS A 459 16.52 -10.36 -18.54
N VAL A 460 15.29 -10.80 -18.85
CA VAL A 460 14.74 -10.80 -20.21
C VAL A 460 13.96 -9.52 -20.50
N THR A 461 13.26 -8.98 -19.51
CA THR A 461 12.48 -7.74 -19.62
C THR A 461 12.45 -7.00 -18.28
N GLU A 462 12.39 -5.67 -18.34
CA GLU A 462 12.32 -4.79 -17.18
C GLU A 462 10.91 -4.71 -16.58
N ASN A 463 9.88 -5.06 -17.36
CA ASN A 463 8.48 -4.84 -17.01
C ASN A 463 7.74 -6.17 -16.82
N VAL A 464 8.06 -6.87 -15.73
CA VAL A 464 7.32 -8.06 -15.25
C VAL A 464 6.66 -7.72 -13.93
N GLY A 465 5.34 -7.92 -13.85
CA GLY A 465 4.59 -7.74 -12.62
C GLY A 465 4.01 -9.05 -12.13
N PHE A 466 4.13 -9.26 -10.82
CA PHE A 466 3.56 -10.41 -10.13
C PHE A 466 2.12 -10.11 -9.70
N LEU A 467 1.19 -10.99 -10.09
CA LEU A 467 -0.24 -10.81 -9.78
C LEU A 467 -0.74 -11.75 -8.68
N GLY A 468 0.05 -12.71 -8.21
CA GLY A 468 -0.33 -13.62 -7.12
C GLY A 468 -0.03 -15.08 -7.44
N SER A 469 0.12 -15.89 -6.39
CA SER A 469 0.05 -17.35 -6.48
C SER A 469 -1.03 -17.86 -5.55
N PHE A 470 -1.85 -18.78 -6.04
CA PHE A 470 -3.08 -19.21 -5.41
C PHE A 470 -3.50 -20.59 -5.90
N ASN A 471 -4.46 -21.20 -5.21
CA ASN A 471 -4.95 -22.53 -5.53
C ASN A 471 -5.56 -22.57 -6.94
N ASP A 472 -5.23 -23.60 -7.71
CA ASP A 472 -5.85 -23.84 -9.02
C ASP A 472 -7.18 -24.57 -8.84
N ASN A 473 -8.26 -23.80 -8.86
CA ASN A 473 -9.64 -24.29 -8.70
C ASN A 473 -10.31 -24.56 -10.06
N THR A 474 -9.53 -24.72 -11.13
CA THR A 474 -10.06 -25.09 -12.44
C THR A 474 -10.88 -26.40 -12.34
N PRO A 475 -12.13 -26.42 -12.87
CA PRO A 475 -13.06 -27.55 -12.75
C PRO A 475 -12.55 -28.89 -13.31
#